data_AF-A0A9D1LDL3-F1
#
_entry.id   AF-A0A9D1LDL3-F1
#
_cell.length_a   1.000
_cell.length_b   1.000
_cell.length_c   1.000
_cell.angle_alpha   90.00
_cell.angle_beta   90.00
_cell.angle_gamma   90.00
#
_symmetry.space_group_name_H-M   'P 1'
#
loop_
_entity.id
_entity.type
_entity.pdbx_description
1 polymer ?
#
loop_
_entity_poly.entity_id
_entity_poly.type
_entity_poly.pdbx_seq_one_letter_code
_entity_poly.pdbx_strand_id
1 'polypeptide(L)' 'MLETIPNEEEMTALVGKSLHDVWNALRALIEEKYDMDCLWNRGGKAWKYEYK' A
#
# COMPACT_ATOMS: atom_id res chain seq x y z
N MET A 1 -5.14 12.76 -2.97
CA MET A 1 -5.91 11.53 -2.80
C MET A 1 -6.01 10.82 -4.14
N LEU A 2 -5.71 9.53 -4.18
CA LEU A 2 -6.04 8.69 -5.32
C LEU A 2 -7.56 8.54 -5.44
N GLU A 3 -8.10 8.66 -6.65
CA GLU A 3 -9.53 8.45 -6.93
C GLU A 3 -9.93 6.97 -6.79
N THR A 4 -8.95 6.06 -6.89
CA THR A 4 -9.16 4.63 -6.71
C THR A 4 -7.94 4.06 -6.00
N ILE A 5 -8.18 3.40 -4.86
CA ILE A 5 -7.16 2.68 -4.11
C ILE A 5 -6.86 1.39 -4.88
N PRO A 6 -5.58 1.02 -5.09
CA PRO A 6 -5.24 -0.24 -5.72
C PRO A 6 -5.82 -1.42 -4.94
N ASN A 7 -6.42 -2.36 -5.67
CA ASN A 7 -6.91 -3.59 -5.08
C ASN A 7 -5.76 -4.61 -4.89
N GLU A 8 -6.06 -5.70 -4.19
CA GLU A 8 -5.08 -6.75 -3.90
C GLU A 8 -4.48 -7.38 -5.16
N GLU A 9 -5.25 -7.54 -6.24
CA GLU A 9 -4.76 -8.07 -7.51
C GLU A 9 -3.74 -7.11 -8.17
N GLU A 10 -4.02 -5.80 -8.19
CA GLU A 10 -3.09 -4.80 -8.70
C GLU A 10 -1.81 -4.74 -7.88
N MET A 11 -1.92 -4.77 -6.55
CA MET A 11 -0.75 -4.76 -5.67
C MET A 11 0.09 -6.03 -5.88
N THR A 12 -0.55 -7.19 -5.96
CA THR A 12 0.11 -8.46 -6.24
C THR A 12 0.79 -8.47 -7.62
N ALA A 13 0.18 -7.86 -8.64
CA ALA A 13 0.79 -7.74 -9.96
C ALA A 13 2.01 -6.80 -9.98
N LEU A 14 2.03 -5.77 -9.14
CA LEU A 14 3.12 -4.79 -9.07
C LEU A 14 4.35 -5.29 -8.32
N VAL A 15 4.15 -5.91 -7.15
CA VAL A 15 5.26 -6.31 -6.27
C VAL A 15 5.43 -7.83 -6.16
N GLY A 16 4.48 -8.61 -6.68
CA GLY A 16 4.44 -10.05 -6.50
C GLY A 16 3.82 -10.45 -5.17
N LYS A 17 3.24 -11.67 -5.13
CA LYS A 17 2.50 -12.18 -3.97
C LYS A 17 3.32 -12.21 -2.69
N SER A 18 4.56 -12.69 -2.76
CA SER A 18 5.42 -12.80 -1.56
C SER A 18 5.72 -11.45 -0.90
N LEU A 19 5.97 -10.41 -1.69
CA LEU A 19 6.23 -9.07 -1.14
C LEU A 19 4.93 -8.41 -0.69
N HIS A 20 3.82 -8.65 -1.37
CA HIS A 20 2.50 -8.18 -0.96
C HIS A 20 2.09 -8.77 0.40
N ASP A 21 2.32 -10.06 0.62
CA ASP A 21 2.04 -10.73 1.89
C ASP A 21 2.87 -10.13 3.05
N VAL A 22 4.16 -9.89 2.83
CA VAL A 22 5.04 -9.25 3.82
C VAL A 22 4.60 -7.81 4.09
N TRP A 23 4.25 -7.05 3.05
CA TRP A 23 3.77 -5.68 3.19
C TRP A 23 2.46 -5.60 4.00
N ASN A 24 1.51 -6.50 3.75
CA ASN A 24 0.27 -6.59 4.53
C ASN A 24 0.53 -6.91 6.00
N ALA A 25 1.41 -7.88 6.28
CA ALA A 25 1.77 -8.23 7.65
C ALA A 25 2.42 -7.05 8.40
N LEU A 26 3.33 -6.33 7.74
CA LEU A 26 3.95 -5.14 8.31
C LEU A 26 2.91 -4.03 8.57
N ARG A 27 2.01 -3.79 7.61
CA ARG A 27 0.97 -2.78 7.73
C ARG A 27 0.04 -3.05 8.91
N ALA A 28 -0.43 -4.29 9.05
CA ALA A 28 -1.27 -4.70 10.19
C ALA A 28 -0.55 -4.52 11.53
N LEU A 29 0.75 -4.85 11.60
CA LEU A 29 1.54 -4.65 12.82
C LEU A 29 1.64 -3.16 13.19
N ILE A 30 1.78 -2.27 12.21
CA ILE A 30 1.86 -0.83 12.46
C ILE A 30 0.49 -0.30 12.90
N GLU A 31 -0.60 -0.65 12.20
CA GLU A 31 -1.97 -0.26 12.56
C GLU A 31 -2.36 -0.71 13.97
N GLU A 32 -1.84 -1.85 14.45
CA GLU A 32 -2.07 -2.32 15.82
C GLU A 32 -1.35 -1.45 16.88
N LYS A 33 -0.21 -0.87 16.53
CA LYS A 33 0.66 -0.13 17.48
C LYS A 33 0.47 1.37 17.44
N TYR A 34 -0.04 1.90 16.34
CA TYR A 34 -0.13 3.34 16.10
C TYR A 34 -1.51 3.70 15.55
N ASP A 35 -2.14 4.69 16.17
CA ASP A 35 -3.31 5.36 15.59
C ASP A 35 -2.80 6.30 14.49
N MET A 36 -2.98 5.90 13.24
CA MET A 36 -2.45 6.63 12.09
C MET A 36 -3.39 6.58 10.89
N ASP A 37 -3.43 7.69 10.15
CA ASP A 37 -4.18 7.80 8.92
C ASP A 37 -3.41 7.13 7.77
N CYS A 38 -4.05 6.16 7.13
CA CYS A 38 -3.52 5.47 5.96
C CYS A 38 -4.00 6.18 4.68
N LEU A 39 -3.07 6.82 3.96
CA LEU A 39 -3.40 7.68 2.82
C LEU A 39 -2.71 7.22 1.53
N TRP A 40 -3.54 6.92 0.53
CA TRP A 40 -3.08 6.62 -0.83
C TRP A 40 -2.99 7.87 -1.70
N ASN A 41 -1.85 8.06 -2.37
CA ASN A 41 -1.61 9.12 -3.33
C ASN A 41 -0.89 8.63 -4.60
N ARG A 42 -0.89 9.48 -5.65
CA ARG A 42 -0.13 9.21 -6.87
C ARG A 42 1.37 9.30 -6.56
N GLY A 43 2.13 8.31 -7.00
CA GLY A 43 3.55 8.16 -6.69
C GLY A 43 4.48 9.12 -7.45
N GLY A 44 4.38 10.43 -7.20
CA GLY A 44 5.28 11.43 -7.80
C GLY A 44 5.48 11.26 -9.31
N LYS A 45 6.70 11.50 -9.79
CA LYS A 45 7.05 11.40 -11.23
C LYS A 45 7.33 9.97 -11.73
N ALA A 46 7.74 9.06 -10.86
CA ALA A 46 8.32 7.77 -11.23
C ALA A 46 7.49 6.56 -10.78
N TRP A 47 6.50 6.75 -9.92
CA TRP A 47 5.79 5.66 -9.26
C TRP A 47 4.28 5.77 -9.48
N LYS A 48 3.61 4.62 -9.60
CA LYS A 48 2.16 4.56 -9.81
C LYS A 48 1.41 4.97 -8.54
N TYR A 49 1.88 4.48 -7.39
CA TYR A 49 1.23 4.63 -6.10
C TYR A 49 2.22 5.06 -5.02
N GLU A 50 1.74 5.83 -4.06
CA GLU A 50 2.40 6.21 -2.81
C GLU A 50 1.44 5.88 -1.67
N TYR A 51 1.94 5.16 -0.67
CA TYR A 51 1.22 4.86 0.57
C TYR A 51 1.86 5.63 1.71
N LYS A 52 1.09 6.45 2.43
CA LYS A 52 1.51 7.22 3.60
C LYS A 52 0.78 6.71 4.83
#